data_AF-A0A968UA97-F1
#
_entry.id   AF-A0A968UA97-F1
#
_cell.length_a   1.000
_cell.length_b   1.000
_cell.length_c   1.000
_cell.angle_alpha   90.00
_cell.angle_beta   90.00
_cell.angle_gamma   90.00
#
_symmetry.space_group_name_H-M   'P 1'
#
loop_
_entity.id
_entity.type
_entity.pdbx_description
1 polymer ?
#
loop_
_entity_poly.entity_id
_entity_poly.type
_entity_poly.pdbx_seq_one_letter_code
_entity_poly.pdbx_strand_id
1 'polypeptide(L)'
;PGINRLAVGIGMVPRGEVGLVFAGVGAASGVLSESLDAAIIAMVIITTFIAPPLLRVVFQDADSADGVQDEALVTAQSTPAGLSGSDPSAKAE
;
A
#
# COMPACT_ATOMS: atom_id res chain seq x y z
N PRO A 1 -25.29 -16.91 6.53
CA PRO A 1 -23.93 -17.41 6.21
C PRO A 1 -22.87 -16.44 6.72
N GLY A 2 -22.07 -16.85 7.72
CA GLY A 2 -21.01 -16.01 8.30
C GLY A 2 -19.82 -15.91 7.35
N ILE A 3 -19.64 -14.74 6.73
CA ILE A 3 -18.49 -14.46 5.86
C ILE A 3 -17.34 -14.00 6.75
N ASN A 4 -16.22 -14.73 6.74
CA ASN A 4 -15.00 -14.30 7.41
C ASN A 4 -14.36 -13.16 6.61
N ARG A 5 -14.64 -11.93 7.02
CA ARG A 5 -14.21 -10.69 6.35
C ARG A 5 -12.68 -10.55 6.27
N LEU A 6 -11.97 -11.04 7.29
CA LEU A 6 -10.51 -11.05 7.32
C LEU A 6 -9.92 -12.03 6.30
N ALA A 7 -10.48 -13.23 6.20
CA ALA A 7 -10.08 -14.20 5.19
C ALA A 7 -10.31 -13.65 3.77
N VAL A 8 -11.42 -12.94 3.54
CA VAL A 8 -11.67 -12.26 2.26
C VAL A 8 -10.64 -11.16 2.02
N GLY A 9 -10.37 -10.30 3.01
CA GLY A 9 -9.38 -9.23 2.88
C GLY A 9 -7.99 -9.75 2.54
N ILE A 10 -7.50 -10.74 3.31
CA ILE A 10 -6.18 -11.36 3.11
C ILE A 10 -6.11 -12.08 1.76
N GLY A 11 -7.20 -12.73 1.34
CA GLY A 11 -7.29 -13.39 0.03
C GLY A 11 -7.19 -12.43 -1.15
N MET A 12 -7.46 -11.14 -0.95
CA MET A 12 -7.37 -10.09 -1.98
C MET A 12 -6.02 -9.38 -2.03
N VAL A 13 -5.12 -9.62 -1.06
CA VAL A 13 -3.79 -8.95 -0.98
C VAL A 13 -2.83 -9.36 -2.11
N PRO A 14 -2.70 -10.65 -2.47
CA PRO A 14 -1.77 -11.06 -3.53
C PRO A 14 -2.05 -10.35 -4.85
N ARG A 15 -1.03 -9.67 -5.37
CA ARG A 15 -1.06 -9.13 -6.73
C ARG A 15 -0.56 -10.21 -7.68
N GLY A 16 -1.41 -10.64 -8.61
CA GLY A 16 -1.06 -11.67 -9.59
C GLY A 16 -0.18 -11.15 -10.74
N GLU A 17 -0.28 -11.82 -11.89
CA GLU A 17 0.49 -11.49 -13.10
C GLU A 17 0.36 -10.03 -13.52
N VAL A 18 -0.81 -9.42 -13.29
CA VAL A 18 -1.11 -8.05 -13.71
C VAL A 18 -0.14 -7.07 -13.06
N GLY A 19 0.27 -7.29 -11.81
CA GLY A 19 1.24 -6.45 -11.12
C GLY A 19 2.62 -6.46 -11.80
N LEU A 20 3.07 -7.62 -12.27
CA LEU A 20 4.31 -7.74 -13.03
C LEU A 20 4.19 -7.13 -14.43
N VAL A 21 3.03 -7.28 -15.09
CA VAL A 21 2.78 -6.63 -16.38
C VAL A 21 2.88 -5.12 -16.25
N PHE A 22 2.28 -4.53 -15.20
CA PHE A 22 2.38 -3.10 -14.93
C PHE A 22 3.81 -2.64 -14.61
N ALA A 23 4.58 -3.43 -13.86
CA ALA A 23 6.00 -3.16 -13.63
C ALA A 23 6.78 -3.11 -14.96
N GLY A 24 6.60 -4.13 -15.81
CA GLY A 24 7.23 -4.18 -17.13
C GLY A 24 6.84 -3.03 -18.06
N VAL A 25 5.56 -2.64 -18.09
CA VAL A 25 5.10 -1.49 -18.88
C VAL A 25 5.62 -0.17 -18.29
N GLY A 26 5.67 -0.04 -16.97
CA GLY A 26 6.19 1.14 -16.29
C GLY A 26 7.69 1.33 -16.49
N ALA A 27 8.45 0.24 -16.54
CA ALA A 27 9.87 0.24 -16.87
C ALA A 27 10.10 0.60 -18.34
N ALA A 28 9.34 0.00 -19.27
CA ALA A 28 9.45 0.26 -20.70
C ALA A 28 9.05 1.70 -21.09
N SER A 29 8.12 2.31 -20.36
CA SER A 29 7.72 3.71 -20.54
C SER A 29 8.68 4.72 -19.89
N GLY A 30 9.68 4.25 -19.12
CA GLY A 30 10.64 5.11 -18.41
C GLY A 30 10.05 5.86 -17.22
N VAL A 31 8.84 5.51 -16.78
CA VAL A 31 8.15 6.15 -15.64
C VAL A 31 8.67 5.62 -14.31
N LEU A 32 9.11 4.36 -14.27
CA LEU A 32 9.69 3.73 -13.09
C LEU A 32 11.22 3.88 -13.09
N SER A 33 11.79 4.32 -11.96
CA SER A 33 13.23 4.17 -11.71
C SER A 33 13.56 2.71 -11.42
N GLU A 34 14.81 2.30 -11.66
CA GLU A 34 15.28 0.92 -11.43
C GLU A 34 15.01 0.44 -9.99
N SER A 35 15.16 1.33 -9.01
CA SER A 35 14.83 1.07 -7.61
C SER A 35 13.34 0.81 -7.37
N LEU A 36 12.45 1.52 -8.08
CA LEU A 36 11.01 1.42 -7.91
C LEU A 36 10.46 0.17 -8.62
N ASP A 37 10.99 -0.14 -9.79
CA ASP A 37 10.66 -1.37 -10.52
C ASP A 37 11.00 -2.62 -9.67
N ALA A 38 12.22 -2.66 -9.12
CA ALA A 38 12.64 -3.71 -8.21
C ALA A 38 11.78 -3.79 -6.94
N ALA A 39 11.37 -2.63 -6.39
CA ALA A 39 10.49 -2.58 -5.22
C ALA A 39 9.09 -3.15 -5.51
N ILE A 40 8.51 -2.86 -6.68
CA ILE A 40 7.20 -3.39 -7.08
C ILE A 40 7.28 -4.91 -7.26
N ILE A 41 8.31 -5.40 -7.96
CA ILE A 41 8.51 -6.84 -8.16
C ILE A 41 8.67 -7.55 -6.81
N ALA A 42 9.49 -7.00 -5.91
CA ALA A 42 9.68 -7.54 -4.57
C ALA A 42 8.36 -7.59 -3.78
N MET A 43 7.57 -6.51 -3.79
CA MET A 43 6.26 -6.45 -3.15
C MET A 43 5.31 -7.54 -3.67
N VAL A 44 5.22 -7.73 -4.99
CA VAL A 44 4.35 -8.76 -5.59
C VAL A 44 4.75 -10.15 -5.13
N ILE A 45 6.04 -10.48 -5.17
CA ILE A 45 6.54 -11.79 -4.76
C ILE A 45 6.28 -12.02 -3.28
N ILE A 46 6.68 -11.06 -2.42
CA ILE A 46 6.58 -11.16 -0.97
C ILE A 46 5.12 -11.34 -0.54
N THR A 47 4.20 -10.50 -1.03
CA THR A 47 2.78 -10.56 -0.67
C THR A 47 2.10 -11.84 -1.16
N THR A 48 2.51 -12.37 -2.31
CA THR A 48 2.00 -13.64 -2.86
C THR A 48 2.43 -14.85 -2.03
N PHE A 49 3.67 -14.87 -1.54
CA PHE A 49 4.15 -15.96 -0.69
C PHE A 49 3.66 -15.88 0.75
N ILE A 50 3.41 -14.67 1.28
CA ILE A 50 2.92 -14.47 2.64
C ILE A 50 1.41 -14.79 2.78
N ALA A 51 0.59 -14.53 1.77
CA ALA A 51 -0.85 -14.72 1.89
C ALA A 51 -1.31 -16.17 2.18
N PRO A 52 -0.76 -17.24 1.55
CA PRO A 52 -1.16 -18.61 1.84
C PRO A 52 -0.99 -19.04 3.31
N PRO A 53 0.16 -18.80 3.98
CA PRO A 53 0.28 -19.10 5.41
C PRO A 53 -0.63 -18.19 6.26
N LEU A 54 -0.79 -16.91 5.92
CA LEU A 54 -1.69 -16.00 6.64
C LEU A 54 -3.15 -16.44 6.56
N LEU A 55 -3.61 -16.87 5.38
CA LEU A 55 -4.95 -17.43 5.21
C LEU A 55 -5.11 -18.71 6.03
N ARG A 56 -4.10 -19.58 6.06
CA ARG A 56 -4.16 -20.80 6.86
C ARG A 56 -4.36 -20.50 8.34
N VAL A 57 -3.69 -19.47 8.86
CA VAL A 57 -3.83 -18.99 10.24
C VAL A 57 -5.21 -18.39 10.45
N VAL A 58 -5.71 -17.49 9.59
CA VAL A 58 -7.05 -16.87 9.76
C VAL A 58 -8.21 -17.85 9.60
N PHE A 59 -8.04 -18.92 8.82
CA PHE A 59 -9.01 -20.02 8.79
C PHE A 59 -8.96 -20.91 10.05
N GLN A 60 -7.86 -20.88 10.81
CA GLN A 60 -7.74 -21.52 12.13
C GLN A 60 -8.18 -20.57 13.27
N ASP A 61 -7.94 -19.27 13.11
CA ASP A 61 -8.19 -18.16 14.05
C ASP A 61 -9.44 -17.34 13.68
N ALA A 62 -10.44 -17.91 13.01
CA ALA A 62 -11.70 -17.21 12.71
C ALA A 62 -12.45 -16.69 13.96
N ASP A 63 -11.92 -16.97 15.16
CA ASP A 63 -12.33 -16.41 16.44
C ASP A 63 -11.51 -15.18 16.90
N SER A 64 -10.38 -14.79 16.31
CA SER A 64 -9.48 -13.74 16.85
C SER A 64 -8.45 -13.19 15.85
N ALA A 65 -8.74 -12.21 14.99
CA ALA A 65 -7.65 -11.51 14.26
C ALA A 65 -8.02 -10.14 13.65
N ASP A 66 -8.57 -9.21 14.42
CA ASP A 66 -8.44 -7.78 14.06
C ASP A 66 -6.96 -7.37 14.16
N GLY A 67 -6.32 -6.93 13.07
CA GLY A 67 -4.96 -6.42 13.18
C GLY A 67 -4.21 -6.03 11.90
N VAL A 68 -4.14 -4.72 11.69
CA VAL A 68 -3.00 -3.91 11.17
C VAL A 68 -2.70 -4.10 9.65
N GLN A 69 -2.32 -3.15 8.80
CA GLN A 69 -1.45 -1.97 8.92
C GLN A 69 -1.82 -0.92 7.84
N ASP A 70 -2.28 0.25 8.27
CA ASP A 70 -2.58 1.44 7.45
C ASP A 70 -1.31 2.33 7.30
N GLU A 71 -0.16 1.68 7.08
CA GLU A 71 1.17 2.29 7.25
C GLU A 71 1.94 2.33 5.92
N ALA A 72 1.35 2.84 4.83
CA ALA A 72 2.12 3.04 3.60
C ALA A 72 1.71 4.18 2.66
N LEU A 73 0.55 4.84 2.82
CA LEU A 73 0.11 5.80 1.79
C LEU A 73 -0.55 7.09 2.32
N VAL A 74 -0.13 7.60 3.48
CA VAL A 74 -0.61 8.91 3.97
C VAL A 74 0.45 10.03 3.92
N THR A 75 1.69 9.75 3.48
CA THR A 75 2.80 10.74 3.60
C THR A 75 3.25 11.39 2.28
N ALA A 76 2.64 11.09 1.11
CA ALA A 76 3.19 11.55 -0.17
C ALA A 76 2.47 12.72 -0.89
N GLN A 77 1.35 13.29 -0.40
CA GLN A 77 0.57 14.25 -1.22
C GLN A 77 0.03 15.52 -0.53
N SER A 78 0.69 16.09 0.48
CA SER A 78 0.34 17.46 0.93
C SER A 78 1.55 18.32 1.27
N THR A 79 2.32 18.68 0.24
CA THR A 79 3.13 19.92 0.24
C THR A 79 2.76 20.75 -0.98
N PRO A 80 2.04 21.88 -0.83
CA PRO A 80 2.21 23.01 -1.72
C PRO A 80 3.34 23.88 -1.18
N ALA A 81 4.40 23.98 -1.97
CA ALA A 81 5.48 24.90 -1.78
C ALA A 81 4.99 26.35 -1.94
N GLY A 82 5.44 27.23 -1.03
CA GLY A 82 5.68 28.64 -1.28
C GLY A 82 4.46 29.57 -1.25
N LEU A 83 4.45 30.50 -0.31
CA LEU A 83 4.52 31.94 -0.60
C LEU A 83 5.06 32.66 0.65
N SER A 84 6.30 33.11 0.52
CA SER A 84 6.99 34.08 1.38
C SER A 84 6.31 35.45 1.26
N GLY A 85 6.06 36.13 2.38
CA GLY A 85 5.62 37.52 2.38
C GLY A 85 5.14 38.01 3.73
N SER A 86 6.07 38.58 4.49
CA SER A 86 5.87 39.67 5.48
C SER A 86 4.46 40.25 5.66
N ASP A 87 3.95 40.22 6.90
CA ASP A 87 3.48 41.45 7.56
C ASP A 87 3.39 41.30 9.09
N PRO A 88 4.16 42.09 9.88
CA PRO A 88 3.99 42.24 11.32
C PRO A 88 3.04 43.41 11.61
N SER A 89 1.97 43.17 12.36
CA SER A 89 0.92 44.11 12.83
C SER A 89 -0.41 43.97 12.10
N ALA A 90 -1.41 43.43 12.79
CA ALA A 90 -2.77 43.94 12.74
C ALA A 90 -3.62 43.33 13.88
N LYS A 91 -3.85 44.15 14.91
CA LYS A 91 -5.08 44.27 15.72
C LYS A 91 -5.45 43.08 16.62
N ALA A 92 -5.52 43.18 17.95
CA ALA A 92 -6.26 44.18 18.76
C ALA A 92 -7.69 44.39 18.25
N GLU A 93 -8.59 43.47 18.61
CA GLU A 93 -9.93 43.71 19.16
C GLU A 93 -10.53 42.40 19.67
#